data_AF-A0AB35NGR9-F1
#
_entry.id   AF-A0AB35NGR9-F1
#
_cell.length_a   1.000
_cell.length_b   1.000
_cell.length_c   1.000
_cell.angle_alpha   90.00
_cell.angle_beta   90.00
_cell.angle_gamma   90.00
#
_symmetry.space_group_name_H-M   'P 1'
#
loop_
_entity.id
_entity.type
_entity.pdbx_description
1 polymer ?
#
loop_
_entity_poly.entity_id
_entity_poly.type
_entity_poly.pdbx_seq_one_letter_code
_entity_poly.pdbx_strand_id
1 'polypeptide(L)'
;MRLSKSLCAVVGEVLSGSHNALEALFISSGAPGDPPPLAHHTKWKEWLFRAGTDPSTDSLAVLGGVLEEFMDLPPQQGSSEFDTWKERKARVESVLEENGLRYYRFGRVLPQGENPQTATTAGGQDYTSAPSKPARVEELLEIVLRGLRRSMHPLTHRRKGAQSLSFTSEYDVQDLLHALLRPWISDIRPEEFTPSYAGSSTRMDFLLPAHSLVIETKLVRDRVHAKKVGDELIIDIEHYRKHPECKSLWCVIYDPECLITNASGVKSDLEGIRKSKDGEVMVRVFIL
;
A
#
# COMPACT_ATOMS: atom_id res chain seq x y z
N MET A 1 2.33 -6.25 -20.37
CA MET A 1 3.33 -7.24 -20.84
C MET A 1 2.59 -8.44 -21.39
N ARG A 2 3.09 -9.10 -22.45
CA ARG A 2 2.40 -10.28 -22.97
C ARG A 2 2.59 -11.48 -22.02
N LEU A 3 1.47 -12.05 -21.57
CA LEU A 3 1.48 -13.31 -20.83
C LEU A 3 1.40 -14.49 -21.81
N SER A 4 2.28 -15.48 -21.67
CA SER A 4 2.26 -16.66 -22.54
C SER A 4 1.11 -17.60 -22.18
N LYS A 5 0.65 -18.40 -23.15
CA LYS A 5 -0.43 -19.37 -22.93
C LYS A 5 -0.04 -20.49 -21.95
N SER A 6 1.25 -20.81 -21.83
CA SER A 6 1.76 -21.80 -20.87
C SER A 6 1.68 -21.25 -19.45
N LEU A 7 2.10 -20.00 -19.24
CA LEU A 7 1.96 -19.30 -17.96
C LEU A 7 0.49 -19.22 -17.54
N CYS A 8 -0.39 -18.74 -18.41
CA CYS A 8 -1.82 -18.62 -18.10
C CYS A 8 -2.47 -19.99 -17.76
N ALA A 9 -2.01 -21.08 -18.37
CA ALA A 9 -2.53 -22.42 -18.10
C ALA A 9 -2.12 -22.90 -16.70
N VAL A 10 -0.82 -22.81 -16.37
CA VAL A 10 -0.31 -23.22 -15.05
C VAL A 10 -0.95 -22.39 -13.94
N VAL A 11 -1.10 -21.08 -14.14
CA VAL A 11 -1.75 -20.21 -13.16
C VAL A 11 -3.23 -20.57 -13.01
N GLY A 12 -3.96 -20.73 -14.11
CA GLY A 12 -5.36 -21.14 -14.07
C GLY A 12 -5.61 -22.48 -13.36
N GLU A 13 -4.65 -23.41 -13.39
CA GLU A 13 -4.70 -24.68 -12.68
C GLU A 13 -4.47 -24.56 -11.17
N VAL A 14 -3.76 -23.52 -10.70
CA VAL A 14 -3.51 -23.35 -9.25
C VAL A 14 -4.66 -22.66 -8.52
N LEU A 15 -5.46 -21.88 -9.24
CA LEU A 15 -6.59 -21.15 -8.65
C LEU A 15 -7.70 -22.11 -8.20
N SER A 16 -8.09 -21.98 -6.94
CA SER A 16 -9.17 -22.75 -6.32
C SER A 16 -10.26 -21.82 -5.82
N GLY A 17 -11.50 -22.10 -6.17
CA GLY A 17 -12.65 -21.29 -5.75
C GLY A 17 -13.88 -21.54 -6.61
N SER A 18 -15.03 -21.06 -6.13
CA SER A 18 -16.25 -21.02 -6.95
C SER A 18 -16.07 -20.04 -8.12
N HIS A 19 -16.91 -20.18 -9.16
CA HIS A 19 -16.88 -19.26 -10.30
C HIS A 19 -17.01 -17.80 -9.85
N ASN A 20 -17.95 -17.51 -8.94
CA ASN A 20 -18.17 -16.16 -8.44
C ASN A 20 -16.97 -15.62 -7.64
N ALA A 21 -16.31 -16.46 -6.84
CA ALA A 21 -15.15 -16.05 -6.07
C ALA A 21 -13.96 -15.72 -6.97
N LEU A 22 -13.71 -16.56 -7.99
CA LEU A 22 -12.64 -16.32 -8.95
C LEU A 22 -12.96 -15.15 -9.88
N GLU A 23 -14.22 -14.93 -10.27
CA GLU A 23 -14.62 -13.72 -10.99
C GLU A 23 -14.34 -12.46 -10.18
N ALA A 24 -14.74 -12.43 -8.90
CA ALA A 24 -14.45 -11.32 -8.02
C ALA A 24 -12.94 -11.08 -7.86
N LEU A 25 -12.15 -12.15 -7.73
CA LEU A 25 -10.69 -12.09 -7.64
C LEU A 25 -10.06 -11.48 -8.90
N PHE A 26 -10.49 -11.91 -10.08
CA PHE A 26 -9.98 -11.36 -11.34
C PHE A 26 -10.35 -9.88 -11.49
N ILE A 27 -11.59 -9.51 -11.17
CA ILE A 27 -12.06 -8.12 -11.24
C ILE A 27 -11.28 -7.24 -10.26
N SER A 28 -11.12 -7.67 -9.01
CA SER A 28 -10.36 -6.91 -8.00
C SER A 28 -8.87 -6.82 -8.33
N SER A 29 -8.33 -7.80 -9.06
CA SER A 29 -6.95 -7.79 -9.58
C SER A 29 -6.77 -6.92 -10.83
N GLY A 30 -7.85 -6.35 -11.38
CA GLY A 30 -7.81 -5.45 -12.55
C GLY A 30 -7.91 -6.14 -13.90
N ALA A 31 -8.48 -7.34 -13.97
CA ALA A 31 -8.66 -8.05 -15.24
C ALA A 31 -9.63 -7.30 -16.18
N PRO A 32 -9.37 -7.26 -17.49
CA PRO A 32 -10.13 -6.43 -18.42
C PRO A 32 -11.44 -7.08 -18.85
N GLY A 33 -12.45 -6.23 -19.05
CA GLY A 33 -13.74 -6.60 -19.61
C GLY A 33 -14.51 -7.63 -18.77
N ASP A 34 -15.53 -8.22 -19.39
CA ASP A 34 -16.38 -9.22 -18.73
C ASP A 34 -15.72 -10.60 -18.68
N PRO A 35 -16.05 -11.42 -17.65
CA PRO A 35 -15.58 -12.79 -17.54
C PRO A 35 -15.83 -13.60 -18.83
N PRO A 36 -14.84 -14.33 -19.36
CA PRO A 36 -15.05 -15.14 -20.56
C PRO A 36 -16.16 -16.20 -20.38
N PRO A 37 -17.04 -16.42 -21.38
CA PRO A 37 -18.11 -17.42 -21.31
C PRO A 37 -17.55 -18.82 -21.61
N LEU A 38 -16.60 -19.27 -20.79
CA LEU A 38 -15.90 -20.55 -20.93
C LEU A 38 -16.04 -21.40 -19.66
N ALA A 39 -15.78 -22.70 -19.78
CA ALA A 39 -15.75 -23.62 -18.64
C ALA A 39 -14.59 -23.28 -17.68
N HIS A 40 -14.78 -23.59 -16.39
CA HIS A 40 -13.95 -23.16 -15.24
C HIS A 40 -12.45 -23.01 -15.54
N HIS A 41 -11.74 -24.10 -15.85
CA HIS A 41 -10.28 -24.06 -16.06
C HIS A 41 -9.85 -23.24 -17.30
N THR A 42 -10.63 -23.29 -18.38
CA THR A 42 -10.34 -22.55 -19.62
C THR A 42 -10.62 -21.06 -19.47
N LYS A 43 -11.60 -20.70 -18.63
CA LYS A 43 -12.01 -19.32 -18.37
C LYS A 43 -10.89 -18.48 -17.79
N TRP A 44 -10.24 -18.95 -16.73
CA TRP A 44 -9.19 -18.19 -16.03
C TRP A 44 -7.94 -18.03 -16.90
N LYS A 45 -7.56 -19.11 -17.60
CA LYS A 45 -6.48 -19.09 -18.58
C LYS A 45 -6.74 -18.03 -19.66
N GLU A 46 -7.94 -18.03 -20.24
CA GLU A 46 -8.31 -17.09 -21.30
C GLU A 46 -8.34 -15.65 -20.78
N TRP A 47 -8.83 -15.43 -19.56
CA TRP A 47 -8.90 -14.08 -18.99
C TRP A 47 -7.51 -13.51 -18.68
N LEU A 48 -6.60 -14.33 -18.13
CA LEU A 48 -5.19 -13.96 -17.99
C LEU A 48 -4.55 -13.65 -19.33
N PHE A 49 -4.84 -14.46 -20.36
CA PHE A 49 -4.32 -14.22 -21.70
C PHE A 49 -4.82 -12.89 -22.26
N ARG A 50 -6.11 -12.56 -22.09
CA ARG A 50 -6.69 -11.26 -22.46
C ARG A 50 -5.99 -10.10 -21.74
N ALA A 51 -5.77 -10.22 -20.43
CA ALA A 51 -5.03 -9.23 -19.63
C ALA A 51 -3.61 -9.01 -20.17
N GLY A 52 -2.94 -10.07 -20.65
CA GLY A 52 -1.62 -9.96 -21.27
C GLY A 52 -1.60 -9.31 -22.66
N THR A 53 -2.72 -9.32 -23.38
CA THR A 53 -2.82 -8.75 -24.73
C THR A 53 -3.45 -7.36 -24.79
N ASP A 54 -4.13 -6.95 -23.72
CA ASP A 54 -4.76 -5.64 -23.61
C ASP A 54 -3.73 -4.55 -23.27
N PRO A 55 -3.52 -3.54 -24.14
CA PRO A 55 -2.59 -2.43 -23.88
C PRO A 55 -2.98 -1.55 -22.68
N SER A 56 -4.25 -1.57 -22.27
CA SER A 56 -4.76 -0.74 -21.17
C SER A 56 -4.70 -1.41 -19.80
N THR A 57 -4.30 -2.69 -19.76
CA THR A 57 -4.25 -3.50 -18.54
C THR A 57 -2.82 -3.67 -18.05
N ASP A 58 -2.59 -3.45 -16.75
CA ASP A 58 -1.36 -3.91 -16.10
C ASP A 58 -1.43 -5.43 -15.87
N SER A 59 -1.01 -6.17 -16.89
CA SER A 59 -0.99 -7.63 -16.91
C SER A 59 -0.22 -8.27 -15.74
N LEU A 60 0.83 -7.60 -15.23
CA LEU A 60 1.66 -8.13 -14.15
C LEU A 60 0.98 -7.92 -12.79
N ALA A 61 0.31 -6.80 -12.61
CA ALA A 61 -0.56 -6.58 -11.45
C ALA A 61 -1.71 -7.60 -11.40
N VAL A 62 -2.37 -7.85 -12.54
CA VAL A 62 -3.42 -8.88 -12.63
C VAL A 62 -2.88 -10.27 -12.27
N LEU A 63 -1.77 -10.66 -12.90
CA LEU A 63 -1.13 -11.96 -12.67
C LEU A 63 -0.73 -12.15 -11.20
N GLY A 64 -0.15 -11.11 -10.60
CA GLY A 64 0.28 -11.13 -9.22
C GLY A 64 -0.88 -11.16 -8.22
N GLY A 65 -1.93 -10.37 -8.46
CA GLY A 65 -3.13 -10.32 -7.62
C GLY A 65 -3.86 -11.66 -7.57
N VAL A 66 -4.02 -12.35 -8.72
CA VAL A 66 -4.67 -13.67 -8.71
C VAL A 66 -3.81 -14.76 -8.07
N LEU A 67 -2.49 -14.59 -8.04
CA LEU A 67 -1.55 -15.56 -7.45
C LEU A 67 -1.31 -15.34 -5.95
N GLU A 68 -1.60 -14.16 -5.42
CA GLU A 68 -1.19 -13.73 -4.08
C GLU A 68 -1.59 -14.73 -3.00
N GLU A 69 -2.87 -15.08 -2.91
CA GLU A 69 -3.37 -16.00 -1.89
C GLU A 69 -2.69 -17.37 -1.98
N PHE A 70 -2.58 -17.92 -3.20
CA PHE A 70 -1.93 -19.21 -3.41
C PHE A 70 -0.44 -19.19 -3.05
N MET A 71 0.27 -18.12 -3.38
CA MET A 71 1.73 -18.04 -3.19
C MET A 71 2.13 -17.66 -1.76
N ASP A 72 1.31 -16.87 -1.06
CA ASP A 72 1.64 -16.29 0.24
C ASP A 72 0.96 -17.00 1.43
N LEU A 73 -0.07 -17.82 1.20
CA LEU A 73 -0.80 -18.55 2.24
C LEU A 73 -0.60 -20.07 2.11
N PRO A 74 0.51 -20.64 2.62
CA PRO A 74 0.74 -22.08 2.57
C PRO A 74 -0.27 -22.85 3.45
N PRO A 75 -0.67 -24.07 3.05
CA PRO A 75 -1.39 -25.00 3.93
C PRO A 75 -0.59 -25.36 5.18
N GLN A 76 -1.23 -26.01 6.15
CA GLN A 76 -0.57 -26.43 7.38
C GLN A 76 0.61 -27.36 7.11
N GLN A 77 1.80 -27.01 7.61
CA GLN A 77 2.99 -27.85 7.45
C GLN A 77 2.76 -29.27 7.98
N GLY A 78 3.15 -30.25 7.17
CA GLY A 78 2.98 -31.67 7.49
C GLY A 78 1.63 -32.27 7.08
N SER A 79 0.72 -31.50 6.46
CA SER A 79 -0.47 -32.06 5.81
C SER A 79 -0.16 -32.59 4.41
N SER A 80 -0.98 -33.52 3.90
CA SER A 80 -0.90 -34.00 2.50
C SER A 80 -1.12 -32.88 1.48
N GLU A 81 -1.88 -31.85 1.86
CA GLU A 81 -2.13 -30.65 1.05
C GLU A 81 -0.87 -29.79 0.92
N PHE A 82 0.00 -29.76 1.94
CA PHE A 82 1.23 -29.00 1.92
C PHE A 82 2.22 -29.52 0.87
N ASP A 83 2.38 -30.83 0.74
CA ASP A 83 3.25 -31.43 -0.28
C ASP A 83 2.72 -31.14 -1.69
N THR A 84 1.41 -31.30 -1.89
CA THR A 84 0.74 -30.97 -3.15
C THR A 84 0.87 -29.48 -3.50
N TRP A 85 0.71 -28.59 -2.51
CA TRP A 85 0.89 -27.16 -2.69
C TRP A 85 2.33 -26.81 -3.04
N LYS A 86 3.31 -27.44 -2.38
CA LYS A 86 4.74 -27.20 -2.63
C LYS A 86 5.14 -27.57 -4.07
N GLU A 87 4.64 -28.69 -4.58
CA GLU A 87 4.85 -29.10 -5.98
C GLU A 87 4.21 -28.11 -6.96
N ARG A 88 2.95 -27.71 -6.72
CA ARG A 88 2.24 -26.73 -7.55
C ARG A 88 2.92 -25.36 -7.52
N LYS A 89 3.41 -24.92 -6.35
CA LYS A 89 4.17 -23.67 -6.19
C LYS A 89 5.47 -23.70 -6.97
N ALA A 90 6.25 -24.78 -6.87
CA ALA A 90 7.48 -24.94 -7.65
C ALA A 90 7.20 -24.89 -9.16
N ARG A 91 6.09 -25.46 -9.62
CA ARG A 91 5.66 -25.40 -11.02
C ARG A 91 5.29 -23.97 -11.47
N VAL A 92 4.62 -23.20 -10.60
CA VAL A 92 4.34 -21.77 -10.85
C VAL A 92 5.63 -20.96 -10.91
N GLU A 93 6.56 -21.19 -9.99
CA GLU A 93 7.87 -20.53 -9.98
C GLU A 93 8.62 -20.84 -11.28
N SER A 94 8.76 -22.12 -11.65
CA SER A 94 9.43 -22.54 -12.88
C SER A 94 8.85 -21.88 -14.14
N VAL A 95 7.52 -21.85 -14.30
CA VAL A 95 6.91 -21.25 -15.49
C VAL A 95 7.05 -19.72 -15.50
N LEU A 96 7.05 -19.06 -14.34
CA LEU A 96 7.37 -17.64 -14.26
C LEU A 96 8.80 -17.40 -14.74
N GLU A 97 9.76 -18.17 -14.24
CA GLU A 97 11.18 -18.05 -14.63
C GLU A 97 11.39 -18.29 -16.13
N GLU A 98 10.75 -19.30 -16.72
CA GLU A 98 10.78 -19.57 -18.17
C GLU A 98 10.22 -18.40 -19.00
N ASN A 99 9.30 -17.63 -18.43
CA ASN A 99 8.74 -16.43 -19.05
C ASN A 99 9.54 -15.16 -18.72
N GLY A 100 10.71 -15.32 -18.09
CA GLY A 100 11.53 -14.23 -17.62
C GLY A 100 10.76 -13.38 -16.60
N LEU A 101 10.04 -14.00 -15.67
CA LEU A 101 9.31 -13.36 -14.58
C LEU A 101 9.72 -13.97 -13.24
N ARG A 102 9.50 -13.23 -12.16
CA ARG A 102 9.69 -13.67 -10.79
C ARG A 102 8.59 -13.15 -9.89
N TYR A 103 8.06 -14.03 -9.05
CA TYR A 103 7.11 -13.67 -8.01
C TYR A 103 7.83 -13.19 -6.74
N TYR A 104 7.26 -12.18 -6.11
CA TYR A 104 7.60 -11.61 -4.81
C TYR A 104 6.33 -11.51 -3.98
N ARG A 105 6.48 -11.62 -2.65
CA ARG A 105 5.38 -11.52 -1.70
C ARG A 105 4.51 -10.28 -1.92
N PHE A 106 3.24 -10.39 -1.53
CA PHE A 106 2.18 -9.39 -1.76
C PHE A 106 1.85 -9.23 -3.25
N GLY A 107 1.74 -10.35 -3.98
CA GLY A 107 1.24 -10.34 -5.35
C GLY A 107 2.13 -9.59 -6.34
N ARG A 108 3.44 -9.47 -6.11
CA ARG A 108 4.33 -8.69 -6.99
C ARG A 108 5.02 -9.59 -7.99
N VAL A 109 4.77 -9.41 -9.28
CA VAL A 109 5.46 -10.13 -10.36
C VAL A 109 6.28 -9.17 -11.20
N LEU A 110 7.57 -9.45 -11.39
CA LEU A 110 8.50 -8.59 -12.12
C LEU A 110 9.31 -9.39 -13.15
N PRO A 111 9.74 -8.81 -14.27
CA PRO A 111 10.63 -9.47 -15.21
C PRO A 111 11.99 -9.86 -14.58
N GLN A 112 12.52 -11.03 -14.93
CA GLN A 112 13.89 -11.43 -14.60
C GLN A 112 14.87 -10.52 -15.35
N GLY A 113 15.80 -9.92 -14.62
CA GLY A 113 16.67 -8.85 -15.12
C GLY A 113 16.16 -7.44 -14.77
N GLU A 114 14.85 -7.30 -14.48
CA GLU A 114 14.28 -6.13 -13.83
C GLU A 114 14.21 -6.39 -12.32
N ASN A 115 15.28 -6.08 -11.61
CA ASN A 115 15.14 -5.76 -10.19
C ASN A 115 14.15 -4.58 -10.09
N PRO A 116 13.29 -4.51 -9.06
CA PRO A 116 12.34 -3.40 -8.92
C PRO A 116 13.09 -2.09 -8.80
N GLN A 117 13.25 -1.41 -9.93
CA GLN A 117 13.69 -0.03 -10.05
C GLN A 117 12.61 0.69 -10.85
N THR A 118 11.77 1.41 -10.10
CA THR A 118 11.71 2.87 -10.16
C THR A 118 11.64 3.35 -11.59
N ALA A 119 10.41 3.46 -12.08
CA ALA A 119 10.09 4.47 -13.06
C ALA A 119 10.48 5.84 -12.48
N THR A 120 11.68 6.34 -12.80
CA THR A 120 11.86 7.76 -13.12
C THR A 120 13.13 7.94 -13.97
N THR A 121 12.89 8.43 -15.18
CA THR A 121 13.64 9.49 -15.88
C THR A 121 15.09 9.73 -15.44
N ALA A 122 16.01 9.39 -16.35
CA ALA A 122 17.29 10.04 -16.64
C ALA A 122 18.19 10.46 -15.45
N GLY A 123 19.24 9.69 -15.21
CA GLY A 123 20.42 10.11 -14.44
C GLY A 123 21.04 8.94 -13.68
N GLY A 124 22.13 8.38 -14.22
CA GLY A 124 22.78 7.22 -13.61
C GLY A 124 23.38 7.51 -12.24
N GLN A 125 23.07 6.66 -11.26
CA GLN A 125 23.92 6.32 -10.13
C GLN A 125 23.67 4.85 -9.75
N ASP A 126 24.76 4.13 -9.47
CA ASP A 126 24.79 2.74 -9.02
C ASP A 126 23.90 2.52 -7.79
N TYR A 127 22.88 1.67 -7.91
CA TYR A 127 22.11 1.19 -6.75
C TYR A 127 22.79 -0.06 -6.18
N THR A 128 23.72 0.16 -5.26
CA THR A 128 24.13 -0.87 -4.32
C THR A 128 22.91 -1.31 -3.50
N SER A 129 22.62 -2.62 -3.44
CA SER A 129 21.57 -3.25 -2.62
C SER A 129 21.82 -3.20 -1.11
N ALA A 130 22.64 -2.26 -0.66
CA ALA A 130 22.83 -1.95 0.74
C ALA A 130 21.65 -1.10 1.24
N PRO A 131 21.26 -1.22 2.53
CA PRO A 131 20.38 -0.22 3.13
C PRO A 131 21.02 1.16 2.98
N SER A 132 20.46 1.99 2.10
CA SER A 132 20.89 3.36 1.95
C SER A 132 20.27 4.19 3.07
N LYS A 133 21.12 4.91 3.81
CA LYS A 133 20.65 5.91 4.76
C LYS A 133 19.94 7.02 3.96
N PRO A 134 18.68 7.38 4.30
CA PRO A 134 17.99 8.46 3.61
C PRO A 134 18.79 9.76 3.76
N ALA A 135 18.93 10.51 2.67
CA ALA A 135 19.70 11.75 2.64
C ALA A 135 18.90 12.92 3.22
N ARG A 136 17.57 12.84 3.17
CA ARG A 136 16.64 13.88 3.63
C ARG A 136 15.54 13.32 4.52
N VAL A 137 14.97 14.17 5.36
CA VAL A 137 13.87 13.77 6.26
C VAL A 137 12.65 13.33 5.46
N GLU A 138 12.35 13.98 4.33
CA GLU A 138 11.19 13.63 3.51
C GLU A 138 11.34 12.22 2.91
N GLU A 139 12.56 11.85 2.49
CA GLU A 139 12.84 10.50 1.99
C GLU A 139 12.65 9.45 3.10
N LEU A 140 13.17 9.72 4.30
CA LEU A 140 12.95 8.89 5.48
C LEU A 140 11.45 8.70 5.77
N LEU A 141 10.70 9.80 5.82
CA LEU A 141 9.27 9.78 6.12
C LEU A 141 8.51 8.97 5.07
N GLU A 142 8.81 9.15 3.78
CA GLU A 142 8.18 8.34 2.72
C GLU A 142 8.49 6.84 2.86
N ILE A 143 9.72 6.48 3.21
CA ILE A 143 10.11 5.07 3.46
C ILE A 143 9.31 4.49 4.62
N VAL A 144 9.23 5.22 5.75
CA VAL A 144 8.51 4.78 6.95
C VAL A 144 7.02 4.65 6.68
N LEU A 145 6.39 5.67 6.08
CA LEU A 145 4.95 5.70 5.80
C LEU A 145 4.53 4.61 4.81
N ARG A 146 5.24 4.45 3.69
CA ARG A 146 4.97 3.35 2.74
C ARG A 146 5.30 1.97 3.32
N GLY A 147 6.15 1.93 4.35
CA GLY A 147 6.48 0.73 5.11
C GLY A 147 5.47 0.37 6.21
N LEU A 148 4.53 1.26 6.54
CA LEU A 148 3.72 1.19 7.76
C LEU A 148 2.92 -0.13 7.85
N ARG A 149 2.14 -0.48 6.82
CA ARG A 149 1.40 -1.75 6.77
C ARG A 149 2.30 -2.98 6.93
N ARG A 150 3.49 -2.97 6.31
CA ARG A 150 4.48 -4.06 6.44
C ARG A 150 5.04 -4.15 7.87
N SER A 151 5.22 -3.02 8.54
CA SER A 151 5.70 -2.96 9.92
C SER A 151 4.67 -3.46 10.94
N MET A 152 3.37 -3.32 10.64
CA MET A 152 2.28 -3.84 11.47
C MET A 152 2.19 -5.38 11.44
N HIS A 153 2.50 -6.01 10.31
CA HIS A 153 2.36 -7.47 10.12
C HIS A 153 3.03 -8.34 11.21
N PRO A 154 4.32 -8.16 11.56
CA PRO A 154 4.95 -8.97 12.62
C PRO A 154 4.38 -8.68 14.02
N LEU A 155 3.72 -7.53 14.21
CA LEU A 155 3.10 -7.13 15.48
C LEU A 155 1.69 -7.72 15.63
N THR A 156 0.98 -7.94 14.52
CA THR A 156 -0.32 -8.62 14.49
C THR A 156 -0.16 -10.15 14.49
N HIS A 157 0.86 -10.68 13.82
CA HIS A 157 1.13 -12.12 13.68
C HIS A 157 2.33 -12.56 14.53
N ARG A 158 2.20 -12.44 15.85
CA ARG A 158 3.30 -12.75 16.77
C ARG A 158 3.47 -14.26 16.98
N ARG A 159 4.63 -14.62 17.56
CA ARG A 159 4.94 -16.01 17.95
C ARG A 159 3.89 -16.53 18.93
N LYS A 160 3.63 -17.84 18.88
CA LYS A 160 2.68 -18.53 19.77
C LYS A 160 2.94 -18.17 21.23
N GLY A 161 1.89 -17.76 21.93
CA GLY A 161 1.94 -17.36 23.35
C GLY A 161 2.29 -15.89 23.61
N ALA A 162 2.65 -15.11 22.59
CA ALA A 162 2.80 -13.66 22.72
C ALA A 162 1.48 -12.93 22.44
N GLN A 163 1.24 -11.81 23.11
CA GLN A 163 0.07 -10.95 22.88
C GLN A 163 0.22 -10.20 21.55
N SER A 164 -0.59 -10.54 20.56
CA SER A 164 -0.70 -9.77 19.32
C SER A 164 -1.20 -8.35 19.58
N LEU A 165 -0.69 -7.40 18.79
CA LEU A 165 -1.21 -6.04 18.73
C LEU A 165 -2.31 -5.96 17.67
N SER A 166 -3.24 -5.04 17.84
CA SER A 166 -4.29 -4.70 16.87
C SER A 166 -4.22 -3.21 16.57
N PHE A 167 -4.47 -2.83 15.32
CA PHE A 167 -4.46 -1.44 14.86
C PHE A 167 -5.88 -1.05 14.49
N THR A 168 -6.67 -0.70 15.50
CA THR A 168 -8.12 -0.49 15.39
C THR A 168 -8.54 0.95 15.62
N SER A 169 -7.61 1.78 16.10
CA SER A 169 -7.78 3.19 16.33
C SER A 169 -6.66 3.99 15.67
N GLU A 170 -6.89 5.29 15.50
CA GLU A 170 -5.90 6.24 15.03
C GLU A 170 -4.67 6.28 15.97
N TYR A 171 -4.91 6.24 17.28
CA TYR A 171 -3.86 6.17 18.30
C TYR A 171 -2.94 4.95 18.15
N ASP A 172 -3.47 3.78 17.78
CA ASP A 172 -2.63 2.59 17.55
C ASP A 172 -1.66 2.82 16.36
N VAL A 173 -2.13 3.51 15.33
CA VAL A 173 -1.33 3.86 14.14
C VAL A 173 -0.29 4.93 14.49
N GLN A 174 -0.68 5.94 15.27
CA GLN A 174 0.19 6.99 15.80
C GLN A 174 1.32 6.39 16.64
N ASP A 175 1.02 5.51 17.59
CA ASP A 175 2.01 4.90 18.48
C ASP A 175 3.07 4.12 17.70
N LEU A 176 2.64 3.35 16.69
CA LEU A 176 3.58 2.65 15.82
C LEU A 176 4.42 3.62 14.99
N LEU A 177 3.79 4.62 14.37
CA LEU A 177 4.51 5.60 13.56
C LEU A 177 5.55 6.34 14.41
N HIS A 178 5.19 6.76 15.61
CA HIS A 178 6.09 7.41 16.57
C HIS A 178 7.27 6.50 16.93
N ALA A 179 7.01 5.21 17.21
CA ALA A 179 8.06 4.23 17.49
C ALA A 179 9.03 4.05 16.32
N LEU A 180 8.54 4.11 15.08
CA LEU A 180 9.37 4.02 13.86
C LEU A 180 10.19 5.28 13.59
N LEU A 181 9.69 6.46 13.98
CA LEU A 181 10.35 7.75 13.73
C LEU A 181 11.42 8.10 14.77
N ARG A 182 11.21 7.75 16.05
CA ARG A 182 12.13 8.09 17.17
C ARG A 182 13.60 7.71 16.96
N PRO A 183 13.96 6.58 16.33
CA PRO A 183 15.36 6.26 16.06
C PRO A 183 16.08 7.23 15.12
N TRP A 184 15.32 8.01 14.34
CA TRP A 184 15.86 8.86 13.27
C TRP A 184 15.74 10.35 13.56
N ILE A 185 14.70 10.74 14.30
CA ILE A 185 14.36 12.15 14.54
C ILE A 185 14.35 12.37 16.04
N SER A 186 15.28 13.19 16.51
CA SER A 186 15.50 13.40 17.94
C SER A 186 14.43 14.26 18.61
N ASP A 187 13.83 15.19 17.86
CA ASP A 187 12.78 16.10 18.34
C ASP A 187 11.49 15.85 17.56
N ILE A 188 10.61 15.06 18.17
CA ILE A 188 9.23 14.82 17.72
C ILE A 188 8.35 15.26 18.89
N ARG A 189 7.51 16.26 18.67
CA ARG A 189 6.53 16.72 19.66
C ARG A 189 5.17 16.10 19.34
N PRO A 190 4.77 15.03 20.05
CA PRO A 190 3.42 14.56 19.97
C PRO A 190 2.50 15.56 20.67
N GLU A 191 1.26 15.68 20.19
CA GLU A 191 0.19 16.38 20.91
C GLU A 191 0.40 17.90 21.09
N GLU A 192 1.13 18.57 20.19
CA GLU A 192 1.35 20.02 20.26
C GLU A 192 0.08 20.79 19.88
N PHE A 193 -0.30 21.77 20.70
CA PHE A 193 -1.50 22.58 20.47
C PHE A 193 -1.24 23.75 19.52
N THR A 194 -2.20 23.97 18.60
CA THR A 194 -2.25 25.18 17.78
C THR A 194 -2.74 26.41 18.54
N PRO A 195 -2.36 27.63 18.12
CA PRO A 195 -2.97 28.86 18.61
C PRO A 195 -4.51 28.79 18.47
N SER A 196 -5.24 29.25 19.50
CA SER A 196 -6.70 29.10 19.55
C SER A 196 -7.40 29.75 18.35
N TYR A 197 -8.30 29.02 17.70
CA TYR A 197 -9.14 29.50 16.60
C TYR A 197 -10.61 29.31 16.97
N ALA A 198 -11.42 30.37 16.88
CA ALA A 198 -12.85 30.36 17.22
C ALA A 198 -13.19 29.74 18.61
N GLY A 199 -12.27 29.80 19.57
CA GLY A 199 -12.44 29.26 20.92
C GLY A 199 -11.99 27.80 21.12
N SER A 200 -11.46 27.13 20.08
CA SER A 200 -10.86 25.80 20.18
C SER A 200 -9.40 25.78 19.74
N SER A 201 -8.59 24.93 20.36
CA SER A 201 -7.23 24.60 19.90
C SER A 201 -7.24 23.19 19.36
N THR A 202 -6.82 22.99 18.12
CA THR A 202 -6.60 21.63 17.58
C THR A 202 -5.20 21.18 17.96
N ARG A 203 -5.09 19.89 18.25
CA ARG A 203 -3.88 19.22 18.70
C ARG A 203 -3.30 18.46 17.52
N MET A 204 -2.06 18.78 17.15
CA MET A 204 -1.34 18.10 16.07
C MET A 204 -0.84 16.74 16.55
N ASP A 205 -0.90 15.73 15.67
CA ASP A 205 -0.41 14.39 16.01
C ASP A 205 1.11 14.39 16.23
N PHE A 206 1.88 14.84 15.22
CA PHE A 206 3.34 14.96 15.33
C PHE A 206 3.84 16.26 14.70
N LEU A 207 4.42 17.15 15.51
CA LEU A 207 5.23 18.26 15.03
C LEU A 207 6.71 17.86 15.03
N LEU A 208 7.40 18.17 13.93
CA LEU A 208 8.84 18.01 13.75
C LEU A 208 9.45 19.41 13.59
N PRO A 209 9.79 20.11 14.70
CA PRO A 209 10.10 21.55 14.67
C PRO A 209 11.29 21.89 13.77
N ALA A 210 12.36 21.10 13.86
CA ALA A 210 13.57 21.27 13.06
C ALA A 210 13.35 21.17 11.53
N HIS A 211 12.21 20.61 11.13
CA HIS A 211 11.83 20.41 9.73
C HIS A 211 10.60 21.24 9.32
N SER A 212 10.04 22.01 10.26
CA SER A 212 8.78 22.75 10.10
C SER A 212 7.67 21.91 9.45
N LEU A 213 7.60 20.64 9.87
CA LEU A 213 6.76 19.61 9.27
C LEU A 213 5.82 19.04 10.32
N VAL A 214 4.55 18.90 9.96
CA VAL A 214 3.54 18.22 10.76
C VAL A 214 3.10 16.96 10.03
N ILE A 215 2.95 15.87 10.78
CA ILE A 215 2.31 14.65 10.29
C ILE A 215 0.98 14.55 11.03
N GLU A 216 -0.11 14.45 10.25
CA GLU A 216 -1.47 14.23 10.75
C GLU A 216 -1.91 12.86 10.26
N THR A 217 -2.41 12.02 11.15
CA THR A 217 -2.82 10.65 10.85
C THR A 217 -4.32 10.50 10.93
N LYS A 218 -4.92 9.70 10.04
CA LYS A 218 -6.34 9.32 10.10
C LYS A 218 -6.48 7.83 9.86
N LEU A 219 -7.30 7.15 10.65
CA LEU A 219 -7.70 5.76 10.38
C LEU A 219 -9.12 5.72 9.79
N VAL A 220 -9.28 5.14 8.59
CA VAL A 220 -10.59 4.89 8.01
C VAL A 220 -11.24 3.69 8.71
N ARG A 221 -12.25 3.96 9.53
CA ARG A 221 -12.92 2.96 10.37
C ARG A 221 -14.06 2.24 9.66
N ASP A 222 -14.76 2.94 8.78
CA ASP A 222 -15.92 2.44 8.05
C ASP A 222 -16.22 3.28 6.79
N ARG A 223 -17.19 2.84 6.00
CA ARG A 223 -17.61 3.51 4.75
C ARG A 223 -18.23 4.90 4.97
N VAL A 224 -18.75 5.19 6.16
CA VAL A 224 -19.31 6.52 6.49
C VAL A 224 -18.15 7.47 6.77
N HIS A 225 -17.15 7.02 7.53
CA HIS A 225 -15.93 7.76 7.82
C HIS A 225 -15.12 8.04 6.56
N ALA A 226 -15.01 7.07 5.64
CA ALA A 226 -14.32 7.23 4.35
C ALA A 226 -14.84 8.44 3.54
N LYS A 227 -16.12 8.81 3.70
CA LYS A 227 -16.72 9.97 3.03
C LYS A 227 -16.47 11.30 3.74
N LYS A 228 -16.05 11.28 5.02
CA LYS A 228 -15.90 12.46 5.88
C LYS A 228 -14.46 12.79 6.21
N VAL A 229 -13.53 11.84 6.06
CA VAL A 229 -12.11 12.04 6.41
C VAL A 229 -11.48 13.23 5.68
N GLY A 230 -11.93 13.53 4.45
CA GLY A 230 -11.50 14.73 3.74
C GLY A 230 -11.95 16.03 4.40
N ASP A 231 -13.19 16.09 4.90
CA ASP A 231 -13.73 17.26 5.60
C ASP A 231 -12.97 17.53 6.91
N GLU A 232 -12.61 16.46 7.64
CA GLU A 232 -11.79 16.55 8.86
C GLU A 232 -10.41 17.13 8.52
N LEU A 233 -9.75 16.60 7.48
CA LEU A 233 -8.44 17.10 7.06
C LEU A 233 -8.48 18.54 6.53
N ILE A 234 -9.58 19.00 5.92
CA ILE A 234 -9.75 20.40 5.53
C ILE A 234 -9.70 21.32 6.75
N ILE A 235 -10.34 20.91 7.86
CA ILE A 235 -10.32 21.65 9.11
C ILE A 235 -8.89 21.66 9.69
N ASP A 236 -8.22 20.51 9.68
CA ASP A 236 -6.84 20.39 10.19
C ASP A 236 -5.87 21.29 9.38
N ILE A 237 -5.95 21.27 8.05
CA ILE A 237 -5.18 22.15 7.15
C ILE A 237 -5.41 23.63 7.49
N GLU A 238 -6.66 24.03 7.71
CA GLU A 238 -7.05 25.41 8.03
C GLU A 238 -6.48 25.88 9.37
N HIS A 239 -6.42 24.99 10.36
CA HIS A 239 -5.85 25.30 11.67
C HIS A 239 -4.31 25.31 11.62
N TYR A 240 -3.71 24.29 11.00
CA TYR A 240 -2.27 24.08 11.06
C TYR A 240 -1.49 25.10 10.25
N ARG A 241 -2.04 25.64 9.16
CA ARG A 241 -1.38 26.71 8.36
C ARG A 241 -1.08 27.98 9.15
N LYS A 242 -1.78 28.20 10.28
CA LYS A 242 -1.55 29.35 11.18
C LYS A 242 -0.39 29.10 12.15
N HIS A 243 0.03 27.84 12.30
CA HIS A 243 1.13 27.49 13.19
C HIS A 243 2.46 27.95 12.58
N PRO A 244 3.27 28.75 13.30
CA PRO A 244 4.48 29.36 12.72
C PRO A 244 5.49 28.31 12.24
N GLU A 245 5.55 27.17 12.93
CA GLU A 245 6.43 26.03 12.63
C GLU A 245 5.79 24.98 11.71
N CYS A 246 4.58 25.19 11.17
CA CYS A 246 3.99 24.29 10.18
C CYS A 246 4.11 24.91 8.78
N LYS A 247 5.15 24.51 8.03
CA LYS A 247 5.34 24.88 6.62
C LYS A 247 4.97 23.73 5.68
N SER A 248 5.11 22.49 6.15
CA SER A 248 4.65 21.30 5.45
C SER A 248 3.72 20.48 6.34
N LEU A 249 2.62 20.00 5.77
CA LEU A 249 1.67 19.11 6.43
C LEU A 249 1.53 17.83 5.62
N TRP A 250 1.80 16.69 6.25
CA TRP A 250 1.67 15.37 5.66
C TRP A 250 0.46 14.68 6.27
N CYS A 251 -0.61 14.59 5.50
CA CYS A 251 -1.83 13.87 5.90
C CYS A 251 -1.67 12.39 5.53
N VAL A 252 -1.70 11.52 6.52
CA VAL A 252 -1.51 10.08 6.41
C VAL A 252 -2.83 9.39 6.73
N ILE A 253 -3.55 8.99 5.70
CA ILE A 253 -4.81 8.27 5.81
C ILE A 253 -4.49 6.78 5.69
N TYR A 254 -4.66 6.03 6.77
CA TYR A 254 -4.58 4.57 6.77
C TYR A 254 -5.97 3.98 6.52
N ASP A 255 -6.14 3.30 5.39
CA ASP A 255 -7.39 2.70 4.91
C ASP A 255 -7.17 1.21 4.62
N PRO A 256 -7.01 0.37 5.66
CA PRO A 256 -6.60 -1.03 5.50
C PRO A 256 -7.61 -1.88 4.71
N GLU A 257 -8.86 -1.44 4.64
CA GLU A 257 -9.95 -2.11 3.93
C GLU A 257 -10.30 -1.44 2.57
N CYS A 258 -9.53 -0.43 2.14
CA CYS A 258 -9.75 0.30 0.89
C CYS A 258 -11.19 0.85 0.75
N LEU A 259 -11.73 1.44 1.82
CA LEU A 259 -13.10 1.96 1.87
C LEU A 259 -13.25 3.32 1.17
N ILE A 260 -12.16 4.05 0.93
CA ILE A 260 -12.14 5.27 0.13
C ILE A 260 -12.20 4.88 -1.36
N THR A 261 -13.37 5.06 -1.98
CA THR A 261 -13.61 4.66 -3.36
C THR A 261 -12.94 5.55 -4.41
N ASN A 262 -12.61 6.81 -4.07
CA ASN A 262 -11.97 7.77 -4.97
C ASN A 262 -10.73 8.40 -4.30
N ALA A 263 -9.75 7.56 -3.98
CA ALA A 263 -8.52 7.99 -3.31
C ALA A 263 -7.75 9.06 -4.10
N SER A 264 -7.73 8.96 -5.44
CA SER A 264 -7.09 9.95 -6.31
C SER A 264 -7.76 11.32 -6.22
N GLY A 265 -9.10 11.37 -6.18
CA GLY A 265 -9.86 12.60 -6.00
C GLY A 265 -9.59 13.26 -4.65
N VAL A 266 -9.65 12.49 -3.56
CA VAL A 266 -9.33 13.00 -2.21
C VAL A 266 -7.91 13.59 -2.18
N LYS A 267 -6.95 12.89 -2.81
CA LYS A 267 -5.57 13.36 -2.91
C LYS A 267 -5.47 14.67 -3.71
N SER A 268 -6.06 14.75 -4.90
CA SER A 268 -6.03 15.96 -5.72
C SER A 268 -6.70 17.16 -5.04
N ASP A 269 -7.78 16.91 -4.29
CA ASP A 269 -8.56 17.97 -3.66
C ASP A 269 -7.86 18.58 -2.45
N LEU A 270 -6.98 17.83 -1.78
CA LEU A 270 -6.29 18.23 -0.55
C LEU A 270 -4.82 18.63 -0.75
N GLU A 271 -4.09 17.96 -1.66
CA GLU A 271 -2.66 18.24 -1.88
C GLU A 271 -2.38 19.63 -2.44
N GLY A 272 -1.14 20.07 -2.27
CA GLY A 272 -0.63 21.33 -2.80
C GLY A 272 -0.57 22.45 -1.77
N ILE A 273 -0.29 23.65 -2.27
CA ILE A 273 -0.11 24.84 -1.44
C ILE A 273 -1.48 25.38 -1.00
N ARG A 274 -1.69 25.49 0.30
CA ARG A 274 -2.89 26.04 0.92
C ARG A 274 -2.56 27.37 1.56
N LYS A 275 -3.08 28.45 0.99
CA LYS A 275 -2.73 29.83 1.36
C LYS A 275 -3.96 30.63 1.77
N SER A 276 -3.79 31.47 2.79
CA SER A 276 -4.71 32.57 3.11
C SER A 276 -3.95 33.77 3.67
N LYS A 277 -4.71 34.76 4.12
CA LYS A 277 -4.22 35.91 4.88
C LYS A 277 -3.50 35.53 6.19
N ASP A 278 -3.81 34.36 6.76
CA ASP A 278 -3.34 33.96 8.08
C ASP A 278 -2.16 32.97 8.03
N GLY A 279 -1.76 32.52 6.83
CA GLY A 279 -0.63 31.61 6.66
C GLY A 279 -0.64 30.81 5.36
N GLU A 280 0.40 30.00 5.18
CA GLU A 280 0.61 29.15 4.02
C GLU A 280 1.25 27.83 4.46
N VAL A 281 0.73 26.71 3.94
CA VAL A 281 1.25 25.36 4.20
C VAL A 281 1.26 24.52 2.92
N MET A 282 2.32 23.75 2.71
CA MET A 282 2.41 22.75 1.64
C MET A 282 1.85 21.41 2.13
N VAL A 283 0.75 20.94 1.53
CA VAL A 283 0.08 19.70 1.91
C VAL A 283 0.49 18.54 0.99
N ARG A 284 0.83 17.40 1.60
CA ARG A 284 1.02 16.11 0.92
C ARG A 284 0.06 15.08 1.53
N VAL A 285 -0.51 14.21 0.70
CA VAL A 285 -1.49 13.22 1.14
C VAL A 285 -1.03 11.81 0.77
N PHE A 286 -1.02 10.95 1.79
CA PHE A 286 -0.71 9.54 1.68
C PHE A 286 -1.96 8.75 2.07
N ILE A 287 -2.49 7.96 1.14
CA ILE A 287 -3.56 6.98 1.42
C ILE A 287 -2.90 5.62 1.36
N LEU A 288 -2.92 4.89 2.48
CA LEU A 288 -2.12 3.69 2.76
C LEU A 288 -2.98 2.47 3.06
#